data_AF-A0A3N5VAN8-F1
#
_entry.id   AF-A0A3N5VAN8-F1
#
_cell.length_a   1.000
_cell.length_b   1.000
_cell.length_c   1.000
_cell.angle_alpha   90.00
_cell.angle_beta   90.00
_cell.angle_gamma   90.00
#
_symmetry.space_group_name_H-M   'P 1'
#
loop_
_entity.id
_entity.type
_entity.pdbx_description
1 polymer ?
#
loop_
_entity_poly.entity_id
_entity_poly.type
_entity_poly.pdbx_seq_one_letter_code
_entity_poly.pdbx_strand_id
1 'polypeptide(L)'
;EALVWGVERTFNRISVDGDMSTNDTVFVLANGAAGNGSLSPEEFQGFKTGLAKVMDELSTMIVRDGEGATKLIRIAIKGAATPGDALTAARTIANSALVKTAFYGSDPNWGRIMAALGRSGIRMREEGVTIWVDDVKIVEKGMGRGAEPEAKAAARMKGKEFSVTVELHEGEFEDHITTCDLTHEYVTINADYRT
;
A
#
# COMPACT_ATOMS: atom_id res chain seq x y z
N GLU A 1 -22.53 3.69 8.08
CA GLU A 1 -21.39 4.59 8.31
C GLU A 1 -20.10 3.85 8.67
N ALA A 2 -20.05 3.09 9.78
CA ALA A 2 -18.81 2.42 10.22
C ALA A 2 -18.20 1.50 9.15
N LEU A 3 -19.03 0.70 8.47
CA LEU A 3 -18.59 -0.15 7.35
C LEU A 3 -17.93 0.66 6.23
N VAL A 4 -18.63 1.69 5.70
CA VAL A 4 -18.11 2.53 4.60
C VAL A 4 -16.77 3.16 4.99
N TRP A 5 -16.70 3.74 6.18
CA TRP A 5 -15.47 4.35 6.69
C TRP A 5 -14.31 3.35 6.83
N GLY A 6 -14.60 2.13 7.27
CA GLY A 6 -13.62 1.05 7.36
C GLY A 6 -13.15 0.59 5.97
N VAL A 7 -14.07 0.36 5.03
CA VAL A 7 -13.75 -0.08 3.65
C VAL A 7 -12.83 0.92 2.97
N GLU A 8 -13.14 2.21 3.06
CA GLU A 8 -12.35 3.30 2.47
C GLU A 8 -10.89 3.33 2.94
N ARG A 9 -10.62 2.82 4.16
CA ARG A 9 -9.30 2.87 4.81
C ARG A 9 -8.55 1.53 4.79
N THR A 10 -9.19 0.45 4.34
CA THR A 10 -8.65 -0.92 4.43
C THR A 10 -8.72 -1.62 3.08
N PHE A 11 -9.86 -2.23 2.72
CA PHE A 11 -10.05 -2.92 1.45
C PHE A 11 -9.84 -2.00 0.23
N ASN A 12 -10.23 -0.73 0.31
CA ASN A 12 -9.93 0.24 -0.76
C ASN A 12 -8.49 0.77 -0.70
N ARG A 13 -7.64 0.21 0.16
CA ARG A 13 -6.22 0.54 0.34
C ARG A 13 -5.29 -0.66 0.13
N ILE A 14 -5.79 -1.70 -0.53
CA ILE A 14 -4.97 -2.82 -0.99
C ILE A 14 -4.95 -2.92 -2.51
N SER A 15 -3.92 -3.58 -3.04
CA SER A 15 -3.84 -3.97 -4.46
C SER A 15 -2.87 -5.14 -4.65
N VAL A 16 -3.31 -6.19 -5.34
CA VAL A 16 -2.44 -7.31 -5.74
C VAL A 16 -1.82 -7.00 -7.11
N ASP A 17 -2.63 -6.93 -8.15
CA ASP A 17 -2.22 -6.73 -9.55
C ASP A 17 -2.80 -5.47 -10.20
N GLY A 18 -3.85 -4.90 -9.60
CA GLY A 18 -4.51 -3.69 -10.07
C GLY A 18 -5.83 -3.95 -10.81
N ASP A 19 -6.24 -5.20 -10.94
CA ASP A 19 -7.51 -5.58 -11.55
C ASP A 19 -8.60 -5.71 -10.48
N MET A 20 -9.64 -4.87 -10.59
CA MET A 20 -10.77 -4.88 -9.67
C MET A 20 -11.77 -5.96 -10.10
N SER A 21 -12.13 -6.85 -9.19
CA SER A 21 -13.09 -7.92 -9.46
C SER A 21 -14.50 -7.37 -9.72
N THR A 22 -15.28 -8.10 -10.51
CA THR A 22 -16.71 -7.83 -10.74
C THR A 22 -17.59 -8.16 -9.53
N ASN A 23 -17.03 -8.77 -8.48
CA ASN A 23 -17.79 -9.40 -7.39
C ASN A 23 -17.40 -8.91 -5.99
N ASP A 24 -16.46 -7.98 -5.86
CA ASP A 24 -16.00 -7.49 -4.56
C ASP A 24 -17.18 -6.98 -3.71
N THR A 25 -17.41 -7.64 -2.57
CA THR A 25 -18.55 -7.35 -1.70
C THR A 25 -18.17 -7.52 -0.23
N VAL A 26 -18.56 -6.57 0.62
CA VAL A 26 -18.34 -6.63 2.08
C VAL A 26 -19.67 -6.46 2.81
N PHE A 27 -19.97 -7.39 3.71
CA PHE A 27 -21.14 -7.33 4.59
C PHE A 27 -20.73 -7.29 6.05
N VAL A 28 -21.49 -6.55 6.87
CA VAL A 28 -21.40 -6.59 8.33
C VAL A 28 -22.80 -6.85 8.86
N LEU A 29 -22.95 -7.90 9.67
CA LEU A 29 -24.21 -8.27 10.29
C LEU A 29 -24.11 -8.08 11.81
N ALA A 30 -25.13 -7.45 12.40
CA ALA A 30 -25.22 -7.22 13.84
C ALA A 30 -26.53 -7.80 14.38
N ASN A 31 -26.45 -8.77 15.29
CA ASN A 31 -27.60 -9.52 15.81
C ASN A 31 -28.09 -9.07 17.20
N GLY A 32 -27.35 -8.19 17.88
CA GLY A 32 -27.70 -7.67 19.21
C GLY A 32 -27.48 -8.63 20.39
N ALA A 33 -26.83 -9.78 20.19
CA ALA A 33 -26.69 -10.81 21.24
C ALA A 33 -25.88 -10.37 22.48
N ALA A 34 -25.08 -9.30 22.36
CA ALA A 34 -24.33 -8.72 23.48
C ALA A 34 -25.22 -8.01 24.52
N GLY A 35 -26.49 -7.75 24.21
CA GLY A 35 -27.46 -7.18 25.15
C GLY A 35 -27.25 -5.70 25.49
N ASN A 36 -26.24 -5.04 24.91
CA ASN A 36 -26.11 -3.59 24.99
C ASN A 36 -27.25 -2.90 24.21
N GLY A 37 -27.65 -1.73 24.69
CA GLY A 37 -28.57 -0.86 23.95
C GLY A 37 -27.91 -0.25 22.71
N SER A 38 -28.61 0.71 22.10
CA SER A 38 -28.01 1.54 21.04
C SER A 38 -26.72 2.18 21.53
N LEU A 39 -25.67 2.11 20.71
CA LEU A 39 -24.38 2.69 21.03
C LEU A 39 -24.52 4.22 21.15
N SER A 40 -24.03 4.78 22.25
CA SER A 40 -23.77 6.22 22.35
C SER A 40 -22.72 6.66 21.30
N PRO A 41 -22.56 7.96 21.03
CA PRO A 41 -21.55 8.43 20.07
C PRO A 41 -20.12 7.96 20.38
N GLU A 42 -19.75 7.88 21.66
CA GLU A 42 -18.43 7.40 22.09
C GLU A 42 -18.27 5.89 21.85
N GLU A 43 -19.26 5.09 22.26
CA GLU A 43 -19.25 3.64 22.03
C GLU A 43 -19.28 3.31 20.53
N PHE A 44 -20.00 4.10 19.73
CA PHE A 44 -20.03 3.95 18.28
C PHE A 44 -18.65 4.23 17.66
N GLN A 45 -17.93 5.25 18.14
CA GLN A 45 -16.58 5.52 17.70
C GLN A 45 -15.61 4.39 18.10
N GLY A 46 -15.80 3.80 19.28
CA GLY A 46 -15.10 2.59 19.71
C GLY A 46 -15.36 1.41 18.77
N PHE A 47 -16.63 1.11 18.48
CA PHE A 47 -17.03 0.07 17.53
C PHE A 47 -16.44 0.29 16.13
N LYS A 48 -16.51 1.52 15.62
CA LYS A 48 -15.98 1.90 14.30
C LYS A 48 -14.48 1.67 14.20
N THR A 49 -13.73 2.00 15.25
CA THR A 49 -12.28 1.76 15.33
C THR A 49 -11.95 0.28 15.42
N GLY A 50 -12.68 -0.48 16.26
CA GLY A 50 -12.50 -1.93 16.39
C GLY A 50 -12.82 -2.68 15.10
N LEU A 51 -13.91 -2.31 14.43
CA LEU A 51 -14.29 -2.88 13.13
C LEU A 51 -13.22 -2.61 12.07
N ALA A 52 -12.72 -1.38 11.97
CA ALA A 52 -11.69 -1.04 11.00
C ALA A 52 -10.37 -1.79 11.26
N LYS A 53 -10.02 -2.07 12.51
CA LYS A 53 -8.85 -2.91 12.83
C LYS A 53 -9.02 -4.33 12.27
N VAL A 54 -10.18 -4.95 12.48
CA VAL A 54 -10.47 -6.29 11.92
C VAL A 54 -10.41 -6.25 10.39
N MET A 55 -10.98 -5.22 9.77
CA MET A 55 -10.96 -5.06 8.31
C MET A 55 -9.54 -4.84 7.77
N ASP A 56 -8.69 -4.10 8.49
CA ASP A 56 -7.29 -3.89 8.13
C ASP A 56 -6.50 -5.21 8.14
N GLU A 57 -6.66 -6.01 9.21
CA GLU A 57 -6.09 -7.35 9.32
C GLU A 57 -6.54 -8.25 8.16
N LEU A 58 -7.84 -8.30 7.87
CA LEU A 58 -8.39 -9.10 6.78
C LEU A 58 -7.90 -8.63 5.39
N SER A 59 -7.89 -7.32 5.14
CA SER A 59 -7.40 -6.78 3.88
C SER A 59 -5.91 -7.05 3.68
N THR A 60 -5.11 -6.99 4.75
CA THR A 60 -3.69 -7.34 4.71
C THR A 60 -3.47 -8.83 4.45
N MET A 61 -4.32 -9.70 5.01
CA MET A 61 -4.29 -11.14 4.72
C MET A 61 -4.56 -11.43 3.24
N ILE A 62 -5.48 -10.72 2.59
CA ILE A 62 -5.73 -10.84 1.14
C ILE A 62 -4.45 -10.57 0.35
N VAL A 63 -3.75 -9.48 0.66
CA VAL A 63 -2.50 -9.13 -0.06
C VAL A 63 -1.39 -10.14 0.21
N ARG A 64 -1.27 -10.60 1.46
CA ARG A 64 -0.28 -11.59 1.85
C ARG A 64 -0.48 -12.92 1.12
N ASP A 65 -1.72 -13.27 0.84
CA ASP A 65 -2.13 -14.46 0.07
C ASP A 65 -2.36 -14.14 -1.42
N GLY A 66 -1.85 -13.01 -1.92
CA GLY A 66 -1.87 -12.69 -3.34
C GLY A 66 -1.18 -13.80 -4.15
N GLU A 67 -1.68 -14.06 -5.36
CA GLU A 67 -1.22 -15.17 -6.19
C GLU A 67 0.30 -15.12 -6.42
N GLY A 68 1.02 -16.13 -5.93
CA GLY A 68 2.48 -16.19 -6.05
C GLY A 68 3.24 -15.11 -5.27
N ALA A 69 2.59 -14.34 -4.39
CA ALA A 69 3.22 -13.32 -3.59
C ALA A 69 4.24 -13.93 -2.61
N THR A 70 5.39 -13.27 -2.45
CA THR A 70 6.40 -13.66 -1.46
C THR A 70 6.65 -12.58 -0.42
N LYS A 71 6.22 -11.34 -0.71
CA LYS A 71 6.44 -10.18 0.15
C LYS A 71 5.17 -9.35 0.29
N LEU A 72 5.00 -8.78 1.48
CA LEU A 72 3.99 -7.78 1.79
C LEU A 72 4.67 -6.41 1.90
N ILE A 73 4.19 -5.43 1.14
CA ILE A 73 4.80 -4.11 1.05
C ILE A 73 3.76 -3.04 1.37
N ARG A 74 4.06 -2.16 2.33
CA ARG A 74 3.26 -0.96 2.58
C ARG A 74 3.89 0.25 1.88
N ILE A 75 3.23 0.78 0.86
CA ILE A 75 3.60 2.02 0.19
C ILE A 75 2.88 3.17 0.87
N ALA A 76 3.63 4.07 1.52
CA ALA A 76 3.08 5.25 2.18
C ALA A 76 3.52 6.53 1.44
N ILE A 77 2.58 7.42 1.17
CA ILE A 77 2.83 8.73 0.58
C ILE A 77 2.53 9.79 1.62
N LYS A 78 3.47 10.73 1.77
CA LYS A 78 3.35 11.86 2.69
C LYS A 78 3.56 13.18 1.95
N GLY A 79 2.95 14.23 2.48
CA GLY A 79 3.12 15.59 2.00
C GLY A 79 2.63 15.81 0.58
N ALA A 80 1.55 15.16 0.16
CA ALA A 80 0.92 15.41 -1.13
C ALA A 80 0.10 16.71 -1.12
N ALA A 81 -0.11 17.31 -2.29
CA ALA A 81 -0.88 18.55 -2.44
C ALA A 81 -2.38 18.37 -2.18
N THR A 82 -2.92 17.19 -2.49
CA THR A 82 -4.32 16.83 -2.28
C THR A 82 -4.45 15.39 -1.76
N PRO A 83 -5.58 15.02 -1.12
CA PRO A 83 -5.85 13.62 -0.76
C PRO A 83 -5.84 12.70 -1.99
N GLY A 84 -6.36 13.19 -3.12
CA GLY A 84 -6.38 12.44 -4.38
C GLY A 84 -4.98 12.17 -4.92
N ASP A 85 -4.07 13.13 -4.81
CA ASP A 85 -2.67 12.95 -5.22
C ASP A 85 -1.97 11.89 -4.36
N ALA A 86 -2.17 11.91 -3.04
CA ALA A 86 -1.57 10.92 -2.14
C ALA A 86 -1.99 9.49 -2.52
N LEU A 87 -3.30 9.26 -2.70
CA LEU A 87 -3.83 7.95 -3.09
C LEU A 87 -3.35 7.54 -4.48
N THR A 88 -3.38 8.46 -5.44
CA THR A 88 -2.97 8.20 -6.84
C THR A 88 -1.49 7.83 -6.91
N ALA A 89 -0.63 8.54 -6.17
CA ALA A 89 0.78 8.22 -6.06
C ALA A 89 1.01 6.81 -5.48
N ALA A 90 0.37 6.51 -4.35
CA ALA A 90 0.50 5.23 -3.67
C ALA A 90 0.08 4.06 -4.58
N ARG A 91 -1.08 4.20 -5.23
CA ARG A 91 -1.63 3.17 -6.13
C ARG A 91 -0.81 3.02 -7.40
N THR A 92 -0.27 4.10 -7.96
CA THR A 92 0.57 4.02 -9.16
C THR A 92 1.89 3.30 -8.91
N ILE A 93 2.49 3.50 -7.73
CA ILE A 93 3.69 2.76 -7.30
C ILE A 93 3.32 1.29 -7.07
N ALA A 94 2.25 1.04 -6.31
CA ALA A 94 1.81 -0.32 -5.97
C ALA A 94 1.50 -1.18 -7.20
N ASN A 95 0.92 -0.59 -8.25
CA ASN A 95 0.54 -1.30 -9.48
C ASN A 95 1.63 -1.27 -10.56
N SER A 96 2.83 -0.78 -10.27
CA SER A 96 3.93 -0.77 -11.24
C SER A 96 4.62 -2.13 -11.28
N ALA A 97 4.48 -2.85 -12.40
CA ALA A 97 5.16 -4.14 -12.61
C ALA A 97 6.68 -4.06 -12.40
N LEU A 98 7.32 -2.97 -12.84
CA LEU A 98 8.74 -2.74 -12.61
C LEU A 98 9.07 -2.60 -11.11
N VAL A 99 8.24 -1.87 -10.36
CA VAL A 99 8.44 -1.73 -8.92
C VAL A 99 8.22 -3.07 -8.22
N LYS A 100 7.13 -3.77 -8.51
CA LYS A 100 6.80 -5.07 -7.92
C LYS A 100 7.85 -6.15 -8.20
N THR A 101 8.45 -6.17 -9.40
CA THR A 101 9.56 -7.09 -9.72
C THR A 101 10.86 -6.70 -9.01
N ALA A 102 11.12 -5.40 -8.79
CA ALA A 102 12.25 -4.96 -7.96
C ALA A 102 12.05 -5.39 -6.50
N PHE A 103 10.83 -5.31 -5.98
CA PHE A 103 10.47 -5.83 -4.67
C PHE A 103 10.72 -7.34 -4.57
N TYR A 104 10.28 -8.14 -5.54
CA TYR A 104 10.58 -9.58 -5.59
C TYR A 104 12.10 -9.83 -5.52
N GLY A 105 12.87 -9.14 -6.35
CA GLY A 105 14.33 -9.24 -6.42
C GLY A 105 15.10 -8.68 -5.21
N SER A 106 14.42 -8.08 -4.22
CA SER A 106 15.05 -7.33 -3.12
C SER A 106 15.98 -6.20 -3.62
N ASP A 107 15.65 -5.60 -4.76
CA ASP A 107 16.39 -4.53 -5.40
C ASP A 107 15.79 -3.17 -5.02
N PRO A 108 16.47 -2.31 -4.24
CA PRO A 108 16.00 -0.99 -3.82
C PRO A 108 16.08 0.04 -4.97
N ASN A 109 15.48 -0.31 -6.10
CA ASN A 109 15.52 0.44 -7.34
C ASN A 109 14.60 1.66 -7.28
N TRP A 110 15.06 2.69 -6.58
CA TRP A 110 14.31 3.94 -6.40
C TRP A 110 14.01 4.65 -7.72
N GLY A 111 14.81 4.43 -8.78
CA GLY A 111 14.54 4.94 -10.11
C GLY A 111 13.20 4.43 -10.68
N ARG A 112 12.84 3.17 -10.43
CA ARG A 112 11.54 2.62 -10.82
C ARG A 112 10.38 3.24 -10.03
N ILE A 113 10.60 3.60 -8.77
CA ILE A 113 9.63 4.31 -7.94
C ILE A 113 9.43 5.75 -8.46
N MET A 114 10.52 6.47 -8.73
CA MET A 114 10.48 7.81 -9.32
C MET A 114 9.80 7.81 -10.69
N ALA A 115 10.08 6.82 -11.54
CA ALA A 115 9.39 6.67 -12.82
C ALA A 115 7.89 6.41 -12.67
N ALA A 116 7.48 5.62 -11.68
CA ALA A 116 6.07 5.39 -11.36
C ALA A 116 5.38 6.68 -10.85
N LEU A 117 6.05 7.47 -10.02
CA LEU A 117 5.57 8.77 -9.57
C LEU A 117 5.43 9.76 -10.75
N GLY A 118 6.45 9.86 -11.61
CA GLY A 118 6.42 10.77 -12.75
C GLY A 118 5.28 10.51 -13.74
N ARG A 119 4.82 9.25 -13.87
CA ARG A 119 3.67 8.88 -14.72
C ARG A 119 2.31 8.91 -14.01
N SER A 120 2.23 9.21 -12.72
CA SER A 120 0.98 9.13 -11.95
C SER A 120 0.03 10.30 -12.22
N GLY A 121 0.53 11.39 -12.81
CA GLY A 121 -0.24 12.61 -13.07
C GLY A 121 -0.50 13.48 -11.83
N ILE A 122 0.12 13.15 -10.69
CA ILE A 122 0.01 13.93 -9.45
C ILE A 122 0.80 15.24 -9.57
N ARG A 123 0.46 16.22 -8.73
CA ARG A 123 1.35 17.36 -8.50
C ARG A 123 2.59 16.93 -7.71
N MET A 124 3.77 17.06 -8.31
CA MET A 124 5.06 16.81 -7.65
C MET A 124 6.19 17.66 -8.26
N ARG A 125 7.19 17.99 -7.43
CA ARG A 125 8.54 18.41 -7.86
C ARG A 125 9.52 17.30 -7.56
N GLU A 126 10.14 16.74 -8.59
CA GLU A 126 11.06 15.59 -8.46
C GLU A 126 12.25 15.88 -7.55
N GLU A 127 12.74 17.11 -7.56
CA GLU A 127 13.87 17.59 -6.73
C GLU A 127 13.51 17.73 -5.25
N GLY A 128 12.22 17.65 -4.91
CA GLY A 128 11.74 17.63 -3.53
C GLY A 128 11.67 16.22 -2.94
N VAL A 129 11.59 15.18 -3.77
CA VAL A 129 11.17 13.85 -3.32
C VAL A 129 12.20 13.21 -2.38
N THR A 130 11.70 12.58 -1.31
CA THR A 130 12.49 11.75 -0.40
C THR A 130 11.89 10.35 -0.33
N ILE A 131 12.72 9.30 -0.37
CA ILE A 131 12.26 7.90 -0.35
C ILE A 131 13.01 7.12 0.73
N TRP A 132 12.25 6.36 1.51
CA TRP A 132 12.74 5.42 2.51
C TRP A 132 12.27 4.01 2.21
N VAL A 133 13.13 3.04 2.53
CA VAL A 133 12.76 1.64 2.72
C VAL A 133 12.92 1.33 4.19
N ASP A 134 11.83 1.04 4.89
CA ASP A 134 11.76 1.04 6.35
C ASP A 134 12.42 2.29 6.96
N ASP A 135 13.48 2.10 7.74
CA ASP A 135 14.26 3.16 8.39
C ASP A 135 15.34 3.77 7.50
N VAL A 136 15.58 3.21 6.31
CA VAL A 136 16.72 3.55 5.45
C VAL A 136 16.31 4.55 4.38
N LYS A 137 16.77 5.81 4.53
CA LYS A 137 16.61 6.84 3.49
C LYS A 137 17.53 6.55 2.29
N ILE A 138 16.95 6.30 1.11
CA ILE A 138 17.67 5.97 -0.13
C ILE A 138 17.63 7.10 -1.18
N VAL A 139 16.64 7.98 -1.12
CA VAL A 139 16.56 9.20 -1.94
C VAL A 139 16.36 10.40 -1.05
N GLU A 140 17.03 11.51 -1.35
CA GLU A 140 16.87 12.80 -0.70
C GLU A 140 17.00 13.91 -1.73
N LYS A 141 16.04 14.84 -1.76
CA LYS A 141 15.97 15.94 -2.74
C LYS A 141 16.05 15.44 -4.18
N GLY A 142 15.28 14.38 -4.49
CA GLY A 142 15.22 13.76 -5.82
C GLY A 142 16.44 12.94 -6.22
N MET A 143 17.49 12.88 -5.39
CA MET A 143 18.76 12.23 -5.72
C MET A 143 19.01 11.00 -4.83
N GLY A 144 19.55 9.94 -5.43
CA GLY A 144 19.99 8.75 -4.69
C GLY A 144 21.09 9.06 -3.69
N ARG A 145 21.05 8.41 -2.51
CA ARG A 145 22.04 8.58 -1.43
C ARG A 145 23.27 7.67 -1.57
N GLY A 146 23.39 6.95 -2.68
CA GLY A 146 24.54 6.13 -3.05
C GLY A 146 24.46 4.68 -2.55
N ALA A 147 25.52 3.93 -2.84
CA ALA A 147 25.54 2.47 -2.72
C ALA A 147 25.38 1.95 -1.28
N GLU A 148 25.86 2.66 -0.26
CA GLU A 148 25.77 2.18 1.12
C GLU A 148 24.32 2.18 1.66
N PRO A 149 23.53 3.27 1.57
CA PRO A 149 22.10 3.23 1.88
C PRO A 149 21.32 2.22 1.05
N GLU A 150 21.62 2.09 -0.25
CA GLU A 150 20.99 1.09 -1.12
C GLU A 150 21.27 -0.33 -0.62
N ALA A 151 22.52 -0.67 -0.27
CA ALA A 151 22.85 -1.98 0.28
C ALA A 151 22.10 -2.29 1.60
N LYS A 152 21.90 -1.28 2.46
CA LYS A 152 21.09 -1.43 3.70
C LYS A 152 19.61 -1.66 3.38
N ALA A 153 19.05 -0.91 2.44
CA ALA A 153 17.67 -1.08 1.99
C ALA A 153 17.45 -2.47 1.35
N ALA A 154 18.38 -2.92 0.50
CA ALA A 154 18.35 -4.27 -0.07
C ALA A 154 18.31 -5.36 1.02
N ALA A 155 19.04 -5.16 2.12
CA ALA A 155 18.99 -6.08 3.26
C ALA A 155 17.62 -6.10 3.97
N ARG A 156 16.94 -4.94 4.07
CA ARG A 156 15.56 -4.87 4.59
C ARG A 156 14.58 -5.59 3.67
N MET A 157 14.70 -5.38 2.36
CA MET A 157 13.81 -5.97 1.34
C MET A 157 13.93 -7.50 1.21
N LYS A 158 14.94 -8.13 1.83
CA LYS A 158 15.00 -9.60 1.96
C LYS A 158 13.97 -10.14 2.95
N GLY A 159 13.46 -9.29 3.85
CA GLY A 159 12.35 -9.64 4.73
C GLY A 159 11.07 -9.91 3.95
N LYS A 160 10.17 -10.67 4.56
CA LYS A 160 8.83 -10.93 3.99
C LYS A 160 7.92 -9.71 4.04
N GLU A 161 8.21 -8.75 4.92
CA GLU A 161 7.40 -7.55 5.08
C GLU A 161 8.35 -6.35 5.20
N PHE A 162 8.06 -5.28 4.45
CA PHE A 162 8.78 -4.01 4.55
C PHE A 162 7.89 -2.84 4.08
N SER A 163 8.34 -1.63 4.32
CA SER A 163 7.63 -0.41 3.93
C SER A 163 8.46 0.41 2.95
N VAL A 164 7.77 1.13 2.07
CA VAL A 164 8.34 2.18 1.22
C VAL A 164 7.59 3.46 1.53
N THR A 165 8.28 4.45 2.09
CA THR A 165 7.70 5.77 2.33
C THR A 165 8.24 6.76 1.31
N VAL A 166 7.36 7.52 0.66
CA VAL A 166 7.69 8.62 -0.23
C VAL A 166 7.14 9.91 0.36
N GLU A 167 7.99 10.92 0.50
CA GLU A 167 7.58 12.26 0.90
C GLU A 167 7.71 13.22 -0.28
N LEU A 168 6.60 13.87 -0.64
CA LEU A 168 6.50 14.73 -1.82
C LEU A 168 6.76 16.21 -1.52
N HIS A 169 6.56 16.66 -0.27
CA HIS A 169 6.71 18.06 0.16
C HIS A 169 5.91 19.08 -0.67
N GLU A 170 4.71 18.70 -1.10
CA GLU A 170 3.75 19.54 -1.84
C GLU A 170 2.54 19.98 -0.99
N GLY A 171 2.35 19.41 0.21
CA GLY A 171 1.25 19.72 1.11
C GLY A 171 1.29 18.91 2.40
N GLU A 172 0.13 18.63 2.98
CA GLU A 172 -0.03 17.92 4.26
C GLU A 172 -0.76 16.58 4.14
N PHE A 173 -1.21 16.22 2.93
CA PHE A 173 -2.02 15.01 2.74
C PHE A 173 -1.16 13.77 2.65
N GLU A 174 -1.65 12.70 3.25
CA GLU A 174 -1.02 11.39 3.27
C GLU A 174 -2.04 10.30 2.95
N ASP A 175 -1.56 9.23 2.33
CA ASP A 175 -2.33 8.01 2.10
C ASP A 175 -1.36 6.83 1.89
N HIS A 176 -1.89 5.62 1.75
CA HIS A 176 -1.09 4.42 1.58
C HIS A 176 -1.77 3.38 0.69
N ILE A 177 -1.00 2.44 0.17
CA ILE A 177 -1.50 1.19 -0.40
C ILE A 177 -0.64 0.05 0.13
N THR A 178 -1.28 -1.02 0.60
CA THR A 178 -0.62 -2.29 0.87
C THR A 178 -0.68 -3.15 -0.38
N THR A 179 0.46 -3.67 -0.82
CA THR A 179 0.59 -4.50 -2.03
C THR A 179 1.58 -5.64 -1.80
N CYS A 180 1.76 -6.49 -2.81
CA CYS A 180 2.75 -7.55 -2.84
C CYS A 180 3.79 -7.30 -3.94
N ASP A 181 4.73 -8.22 -4.09
CA ASP A 181 5.67 -8.28 -5.20
C ASP A 181 5.03 -8.93 -6.45
N LEU A 182 5.78 -9.02 -7.56
CA LEU A 182 5.37 -9.71 -8.80
C LEU A 182 6.41 -10.77 -9.11
N THR A 183 5.99 -12.04 -9.11
CA THR A 183 6.87 -13.20 -9.16
C THR A 183 6.62 -14.05 -10.41
N HIS A 184 7.47 -15.05 -10.64
CA HIS A 184 7.22 -16.05 -11.68
C HIS A 184 5.98 -16.91 -11.39
N GLU A 185 5.67 -17.13 -10.11
CA GLU A 185 4.53 -17.95 -9.70
C GLU A 185 3.21 -17.28 -10.04
N TYR A 186 3.11 -15.95 -9.88
CA TYR A 186 1.94 -15.18 -10.34
C TYR A 186 1.64 -15.43 -11.83
N VAL A 187 2.69 -15.41 -12.66
CA VAL A 187 2.57 -15.68 -14.11
C VAL A 187 2.17 -17.14 -14.36
N THR A 188 2.75 -18.08 -13.62
CA THR A 188 2.46 -19.52 -13.78
C THR A 188 1.00 -19.82 -13.45
N ILE A 189 0.51 -19.33 -12.31
CA ILE A 189 -0.89 -19.50 -11.87
C ILE A 189 -1.86 -18.97 -12.93
N ASN A 190 -1.65 -17.75 -13.41
CA ASN A 190 -2.58 -17.07 -14.31
C ASN A 190 -2.44 -17.42 -15.80
N ALA A 191 -1.33 -18.06 -16.20
CA ALA A 191 -1.14 -18.53 -17.58
C ALA A 191 -1.61 -19.97 -17.78
N ASP A 192 -1.43 -20.85 -16.78
CA ASP A 192 -1.68 -22.28 -16.92
C ASP A 192 -3.09 -22.69 -16.51
N TYR A 193 -3.79 -21.86 -15.71
CA TYR A 193 -5.18 -22.08 -15.30
C TYR A 193 -6.12 -21.03 -15.92
N ARG A 194 -7.32 -21.47 -16.32
CA ARG A 194 -8.46 -20.54 -16.39
C ARG A 194 -8.96 -20.32 -14.97
N THR A 195 -8.54 -19.22 -14.37
CA THR A 195 -9.09 -18.68 -13.12
C THR A 195 -10.34 -17.84 -13.36
#